data_AF-A0ABD5ZZ18-F1
#
_entry.id   AF-A0ABD5ZZ18-F1
#
_cell.length_a   1.000
_cell.length_b   1.000
_cell.length_c   1.000
_cell.angle_alpha   90.00
_cell.angle_beta   90.00
_cell.angle_gamma   90.00
#
_symmetry.space_group_name_H-M   'P 1'
#
loop_
_entity.id
_entity.type
_entity.pdbx_description
1 polymer ?
#
loop_
_entity_poly.entity_id
_entity_poly.type
_entity_poly.pdbx_seq_one_letter_code
_entity_poly.pdbx_strand_id
1 'polypeptide(L)' 'MARTDVVLLKLHENCSDGSERACRTLERLCDDGQDGACRYVPE' A
#
# COMPACT_ATOMS: atom_id res chain seq x y z
N MET A 1 4.04 -3.95 16.68
CA MET A 1 3.70 -3.75 15.25
C MET A 1 2.97 -2.43 15.13
N ALA A 2 3.48 -1.48 14.34
CA ALA A 2 2.82 -0.20 14.13
C ALA A 2 1.49 -0.42 13.38
N ARG A 3 0.44 0.29 13.80
CA ARG A 3 -0.92 0.18 13.23
C ARG A 3 -0.97 0.44 11.72
N THR A 4 0.05 1.11 11.18
CA THR A 4 0.22 1.47 9.76
C THR A 4 0.52 0.26 8.87
N ASP A 5 1.34 -0.70 9.33
CA ASP A 5 1.70 -1.90 8.55
C ASP A 5 0.48 -2.73 8.17
N VAL A 6 -0.48 -2.87 9.10
CA VAL A 6 -1.71 -3.65 8.87
C VAL A 6 -2.61 -3.00 7.81
N VAL A 7 -2.61 -1.66 7.75
CA VAL A 7 -3.38 -0.93 6.74
C VAL A 7 -2.73 -1.09 5.37
N LEU A 8 -1.41 -0.97 5.28
CA LEU A 8 -0.65 -1.15 4.05
C LEU A 8 -0.75 -2.57 3.50
N LEU A 9 -0.68 -3.58 4.39
CA LEU A 9 -0.88 -4.98 4.03
C LEU A 9 -2.27 -5.22 3.42
N LYS A 10 -3.33 -4.67 4.03
CA LYS A 10 -4.68 -4.77 3.47
C LYS A 10 -4.81 -4.06 2.13
N LEU A 11 -4.17 -2.90 1.96
CA LEU A 11 -4.17 -2.20 0.67
C LEU A 11 -3.45 -3.04 -0.40
N HIS A 12 -2.37 -3.72 -0.05
CA HIS A 12 -1.65 -4.62 -0.94
C HIS A 12 -2.52 -5.80 -1.36
N GLU A 13 -3.18 -6.46 -0.41
CA GLU A 13 -4.11 -7.57 -0.71
C GLU A 13 -5.25 -7.11 -1.63
N ASN A 14 -5.87 -5.97 -1.35
CA ASN A 14 -6.92 -5.42 -2.22
C ASN A 14 -6.38 -5.07 -3.61
N CYS A 15 -5.17 -4.54 -3.69
CA CYS A 15 -4.52 -4.25 -4.96
C CYS A 15 -4.28 -5.55 -5.75
N SER A 16 -3.78 -6.59 -5.10
CA SER A 16 -3.57 -7.91 -5.70
C SER A 16 -4.89 -8.61 -6.10
N ASP A 17 -6.00 -8.30 -5.43
CA ASP A 17 -7.35 -8.76 -5.77
C ASP A 17 -7.95 -8.01 -6.99
N GLY A 18 -7.27 -6.96 -7.47
CA GLY A 18 -7.67 -6.17 -8.64
C GLY A 18 -8.26 -4.80 -8.31
N SER A 19 -8.15 -4.34 -7.06
CA SER A 19 -8.58 -3.00 -6.67
C SER A 19 -7.56 -1.94 -7.08
N GLU A 20 -7.75 -1.35 -8.26
CA GLU A 20 -6.90 -0.24 -8.77
C GLU A 20 -6.81 0.93 -7.78
N ARG A 21 -7.88 1.20 -7.03
CA ARG A 21 -7.88 2.25 -6.01
C ARG A 21 -6.89 1.95 -4.89
N ALA A 22 -6.77 0.69 -4.47
CA ALA A 22 -5.85 0.29 -3.43
C ALA A 22 -4.40 0.41 -3.92
N CYS A 23 -4.12 -0.02 -5.16
CA CYS A 23 -2.82 0.15 -5.81
C CYS A 23 -2.41 1.62 -5.87
N ARG A 24 -3.27 2.49 -6.41
CA ARG A 24 -2.99 3.94 -6.48
C ARG A 24 -2.81 4.59 -5.12
N THR A 25 -3.48 4.07 -4.10
CA THR A 25 -3.32 4.58 -2.72
C THR A 25 -1.94 4.21 -2.19
N LEU A 26 -1.48 2.97 -2.41
CA LEU A 26 -0.13 2.56 -2.06
C LEU A 26 0.95 3.35 -2.79
N GLU A 27 0.79 3.56 -4.10
CA GLU A 27 1.70 4.39 -4.91
C GLU A 27 1.79 5.81 -4.36
N ARG A 28 0.64 6.45 -4.06
CA ARG A 28 0.63 7.79 -3.46
C ARG A 28 1.30 7.85 -2.10
N LEU A 29 1.04 6.86 -1.24
CA LEU A 29 1.66 6.82 0.09
C LEU A 29 3.18 6.64 -0.01
N CYS A 30 3.64 5.87 -1.00
CA CYS A 30 5.05 5.75 -1.32
C CYS A 30 5.65 7.10 -1.79
N ASP A 31 4.97 7.79 -2.71
CA ASP A 31 5.39 9.10 -3.23
C ASP A 31 5.41 10.19 -2.14
N ASP A 32 4.48 10.13 -1.18
CA ASP A 32 4.40 11.04 -0.02
C ASP A 32 5.54 10.80 1.00
N GLY A 33 6.39 9.79 0.79
CA GLY A 33 7.52 9.47 1.66
C GLY A 33 7.16 8.64 2.87
N GLN A 34 6.04 7.90 2.83
CA GLN A 34 5.72 6.93 3.88
C GLN A 34 6.62 5.70 3.72
N ASP A 35 7.72 5.67 4.48
CA ASP A 35 8.84 4.69 4.41
C ASP A 35 8.42 3.21 4.40
N GLY A 36 7.20 2.88 4.86
CA GLY A 36 6.64 1.53 4.81
C GLY A 36 5.84 1.21 3.55
N ALA A 37 5.23 2.19 2.89
CA ALA A 37 4.22 1.98 1.84
C ALA A 37 4.81 1.47 0.53
N CYS A 38 6.01 1.93 0.16
CA CYS A 38 6.70 1.50 -1.07
C CYS A 38 6.92 -0.01 -1.14
N ARG A 39 7.10 -0.68 0.01
CA ARG A 39 7.27 -2.14 0.08
C ARG A 39 6.02 -2.92 -0.36
N TYR A 40 4.87 -2.26 -0.33
CA TYR A 40 3.58 -2.86 -0.63
C TYR A 40 3.07 -2.48 -2.02
N VAL A 41 3.76 -1.62 -2.76
CA VAL A 41 3.44 -1.36 -4.18
C VAL A 41 3.86 -2.60 -4.98
N PRO A 42 2.93 -3.27 -5.70
CA PRO A 42 3.31 -4.36 -6.58
C PRO A 42 4.09 -3.82 -7.78
N GLU A 43 5.20 -4.48 -8.10
CA GLU A 43 6.12 -4.20 -9.22
C GLU A 43 5.50 -4.48 -10.61
#